data_AF-Q0W1T3-F1
#
_entry.id   AF-Q0W1T3-F1
#
_cell.length_a   1.000
_cell.length_b   1.000
_cell.length_c   1.000
_cell.angle_alpha   90.00
_cell.angle_beta   90.00
_cell.angle_gamma   90.00
#
_symmetry.space_group_name_H-M   'P 1'
#
loop_
_entity.id
_entity.type
_entity.pdbx_description
1 polymer ?
#
loop_
_entity_poly.entity_id
_entity_poly.type
_entity_poly.pdbx_seq_one_letter_code
_entity_poly.pdbx_strand_id
1 'polypeptide(L)'
;MSSKFPPVVTRLPQADIPLQGVTAYLSQGKDQQIIFMEFAEEIDLPEHAHKAQWGFVIEGRLDFKIGDAELRTYRKGDYYFIPEGVKHTGRIYAGLMVMDHFDQPDRYGVKKS
;
A
#
# COMPACT_ATOMS: atom_id res chain seq x y z
N MET A 1 18.26 -2.64 -3.44
CA MET A 1 18.46 -1.31 -2.80
C MET A 1 18.23 -1.46 -1.32
N SER A 2 18.92 -0.71 -0.47
CA SER A 2 18.55 -0.64 0.95
C SER A 2 17.20 0.08 1.03
N SER A 3 16.23 -0.51 1.74
CA SER A 3 14.95 0.15 2.03
C SER A 3 15.20 1.44 2.80
N LYS A 4 14.38 2.45 2.54
CA LYS A 4 14.38 3.75 3.24
C LYS A 4 13.68 3.67 4.61
N PHE A 5 12.90 2.62 4.86
CA PHE A 5 12.30 2.37 6.17
C PHE A 5 13.33 2.08 7.27
N PRO A 6 13.04 2.46 8.53
CA PRO A 6 13.93 2.19 9.65
C PRO A 6 13.99 0.70 10.00
N PRO A 7 15.04 0.25 10.73
CA PRO A 7 15.21 -1.16 11.10
C PRO A 7 14.03 -1.81 11.83
N VAL A 8 13.20 -1.03 12.54
CA VAL A 8 12.00 -1.56 13.20
C VAL A 8 10.95 -2.07 12.20
N VAL A 9 10.88 -1.48 11.01
CA VAL A 9 10.01 -1.93 9.92
C VAL A 9 10.70 -3.00 9.07
N THR A 10 11.97 -2.82 8.73
CA THR A 10 12.66 -3.75 7.81
C THR A 10 12.98 -5.12 8.44
N ARG A 11 12.85 -5.26 9.77
CA ARG A 11 12.90 -6.55 10.47
C ARG A 11 11.58 -7.33 10.44
N LEU A 12 10.48 -6.72 10.00
CA LEU A 12 9.22 -7.43 9.81
C LEU A 12 9.33 -8.41 8.62
N PRO A 13 8.50 -9.46 8.58
CA PRO A 13 8.40 -10.32 7.41
C PRO A 13 8.04 -9.51 6.16
N GLN A 14 8.60 -9.87 5.01
CA GLN A 14 8.19 -9.26 3.74
C GLN A 14 6.84 -9.80 3.29
N ALA A 15 5.97 -8.92 2.79
CA ALA A 15 4.70 -9.31 2.20
C ALA A 15 4.91 -9.84 0.77
N ASP A 16 4.14 -10.85 0.38
CA ASP A 16 4.07 -11.36 -0.98
C ASP A 16 3.07 -10.51 -1.78
N ILE A 17 3.56 -9.42 -2.36
CA ILE A 17 2.77 -8.52 -3.21
C ILE A 17 2.95 -8.96 -4.67
N PRO A 18 1.86 -9.24 -5.42
CA PRO A 18 1.93 -9.69 -6.81
C PRO A 18 2.20 -8.52 -7.78
N LEU A 19 3.15 -7.65 -7.45
CA LEU A 19 3.55 -6.48 -8.22
C LEU A 19 5.07 -6.42 -8.33
N GLN A 20 5.57 -6.15 -9.53
CA GLN A 20 7.00 -5.92 -9.74
C GLN A 20 7.41 -4.56 -9.16
N GLY A 21 8.69 -4.44 -8.79
CA GLY A 21 9.22 -3.18 -8.26
C GLY A 21 8.73 -2.80 -6.86
N VAL A 22 7.99 -3.66 -6.16
CA VAL A 22 7.49 -3.38 -4.79
C VAL A 22 8.31 -4.13 -3.74
N THR A 23 8.74 -3.40 -2.72
CA THR A 23 9.22 -3.99 -1.46
C THR A 23 8.22 -3.65 -0.37
N ALA A 24 7.70 -4.68 0.31
CA ALA A 24 6.65 -4.51 1.31
C ALA A 24 6.99 -5.28 2.60
N TYR A 25 6.76 -4.66 3.74
CA TYR A 25 6.94 -5.25 5.07
C TYR A 25 5.60 -5.36 5.79
N LEU A 26 5.28 -6.53 6.32
CA LEU A 26 3.99 -6.87 6.91
C LEU A 26 4.09 -6.98 8.43
N SER A 27 3.29 -6.18 9.12
CA SER A 27 2.96 -6.36 10.54
C SER A 27 1.57 -6.98 10.65
N GLN A 28 1.51 -8.21 11.16
CA GLN A 28 0.27 -8.99 11.28
C GLN A 28 -0.43 -8.70 12.62
N GLY A 29 -1.70 -8.26 12.55
CA GLY A 29 -2.63 -8.22 13.67
C GLY A 29 -3.58 -9.42 13.67
N LYS A 30 -4.49 -9.48 14.66
CA LYS A 30 -5.51 -10.53 14.74
C LYS A 30 -6.51 -10.43 13.58
N ASP A 31 -7.05 -9.23 13.39
CA ASP A 31 -8.12 -8.95 12.42
C ASP A 31 -7.65 -7.99 11.31
N GLN A 32 -6.42 -7.48 11.39
CA GLN A 32 -5.88 -6.46 10.50
C GLN A 32 -4.45 -6.78 10.02
N GLN A 33 -4.05 -6.12 8.94
CA GLN A 33 -2.66 -6.06 8.49
C GLN A 33 -2.22 -4.60 8.37
N ILE A 34 -0.98 -4.30 8.79
CA ILE A 34 -0.31 -3.05 8.46
C ILE A 34 0.84 -3.39 7.52
N ILE A 35 0.85 -2.77 6.34
CA ILE A 35 1.86 -2.97 5.31
C ILE A 35 2.63 -1.66 5.10
N PHE A 36 3.95 -1.75 5.09
CA PHE A 36 4.85 -0.65 4.73
C PHE A 36 5.41 -0.94 3.35
N MET A 37 5.11 -0.11 2.36
CA MET A 37 5.45 -0.37 0.96
C MET A 37 6.34 0.72 0.38
N GLU A 38 7.36 0.30 -0.36
CA GLU A 38 8.19 1.14 -1.21
C GLU A 38 8.07 0.67 -2.67
N PHE A 39 7.83 1.62 -3.57
CA PHE A 39 7.68 1.36 -5.00
C PHE A 39 8.89 1.91 -5.75
N ALA A 40 9.66 1.03 -6.37
CA ALA A 40 10.83 1.41 -7.19
C ALA A 40 10.45 1.77 -8.63
N GLU A 41 9.26 1.34 -9.08
CA GLU A 41 8.77 1.50 -10.44
C GLU A 41 7.38 2.15 -10.44
N GLU A 42 7.00 2.73 -11.57
CA GLU A 42 5.63 3.18 -11.77
C GLU A 42 4.71 1.99 -12.04
N ILE A 43 3.52 2.01 -11.46
CA ILE A 43 2.52 0.95 -11.61
C ILE A 43 1.17 1.59 -11.91
N ASP A 44 0.58 1.23 -13.05
CA ASP A 44 -0.85 1.44 -13.26
C ASP A 44 -1.60 0.34 -12.51
N LEU A 45 -2.27 0.72 -11.42
CA LEU A 45 -2.98 -0.16 -10.52
C LEU A 45 -4.38 -0.45 -11.09
N PRO A 46 -4.69 -1.69 -11.53
CA PRO A 46 -6.00 -2.01 -12.08
C PRO A 46 -7.12 -1.79 -11.07
N GLU A 47 -8.34 -1.57 -11.58
CA GLU A 47 -9.51 -1.44 -10.72
C GLU A 47 -9.75 -2.72 -9.91
N HIS A 48 -9.90 -2.58 -8.61
CA HIS A 48 -10.20 -3.70 -7.71
C HIS A 48 -10.92 -3.22 -6.45
N ALA A 49 -11.32 -4.17 -5.60
CA ALA A 49 -11.97 -3.91 -4.31
C ALA A 49 -11.55 -4.97 -3.29
N HIS A 50 -11.64 -4.60 -2.00
CA HIS A 50 -11.35 -5.45 -0.85
C HIS A 50 -11.99 -4.83 0.40
N LYS A 51 -11.67 -5.32 1.60
CA LYS A 51 -12.12 -4.70 2.86
C LYS A 51 -11.50 -3.31 3.05
N ALA A 52 -11.92 -2.61 4.09
CA ALA A 52 -11.50 -1.23 4.32
C ALA A 52 -9.97 -1.09 4.38
N GLN A 53 -9.46 -0.03 3.75
CA GLN A 53 -8.05 0.35 3.74
C GLN A 53 -7.91 1.82 4.13
N TRP A 54 -6.98 2.10 5.03
CA TRP A 54 -6.56 3.45 5.38
C TRP A 54 -5.05 3.58 5.14
N GLY A 55 -4.67 4.51 4.27
CA GLY A 55 -3.28 4.68 3.86
C GLY A 55 -2.74 6.07 4.13
N PHE A 56 -1.46 6.14 4.43
CA PHE A 56 -0.72 7.38 4.67
C PHE A 56 0.51 7.46 3.77
N VAL A 57 0.68 8.58 3.09
CA VAL A 57 1.82 8.81 2.19
C VAL A 57 2.98 9.39 2.97
N ILE A 58 4.06 8.61 3.06
CA ILE A 58 5.28 8.95 3.78
C ILE A 58 6.23 9.76 2.88
N GLU A 59 6.34 9.35 1.61
CA GLU A 59 7.18 9.99 0.59
C GLU A 59 6.60 9.72 -0.81
N GLY A 60 6.91 10.57 -1.79
CA GLY A 60 6.44 10.41 -3.16
C GLY A 60 4.98 10.81 -3.35
N ARG A 61 4.32 10.21 -4.34
CA ARG A 61 2.93 10.49 -4.70
C ARG A 61 2.25 9.32 -5.40
N LEU A 62 0.92 9.32 -5.36
CA LEU A 62 0.05 8.43 -6.12
C LEU A 62 -1.21 9.17 -6.55
N ASP A 63 -1.84 8.71 -7.62
CA ASP A 63 -3.15 9.18 -8.04
C ASP A 63 -4.16 8.05 -7.82
N PHE A 64 -5.26 8.33 -7.13
CA PHE A 64 -6.34 7.38 -6.87
C PHE A 64 -7.68 7.93 -7.34
N LYS A 65 -8.47 7.05 -7.95
CA LYS A 65 -9.90 7.20 -8.15
C LYS A 65 -10.60 6.19 -7.26
N ILE A 66 -11.38 6.66 -6.28
CA ILE A 66 -12.04 5.82 -5.26
C ILE A 66 -13.55 5.97 -5.41
N GLY A 67 -14.24 4.89 -5.81
CA GLY A 67 -15.66 4.93 -6.15
C GLY A 67 -15.95 5.92 -7.27
N ASP A 68 -17.00 6.73 -7.07
CA ASP A 68 -17.43 7.77 -8.00
C ASP A 68 -16.69 9.10 -7.83
N ALA A 69 -15.72 9.17 -6.92
CA ALA A 69 -14.92 10.37 -6.74
C ALA A 69 -14.05 10.65 -7.98
N GLU A 70 -13.73 11.92 -8.18
CA GLU A 70 -12.75 12.33 -9.17
C GLU A 70 -11.34 11.81 -8.83
N LEU A 71 -10.50 11.68 -9.86
CA LEU A 71 -9.10 11.32 -9.69
C LEU A 71 -8.41 12.37 -8.80
N ARG A 72 -7.75 11.91 -7.72
CA ARG A 72 -7.03 12.78 -6.79
C ARG A 72 -5.59 12.30 -6.64
N THR A 73 -4.66 13.26 -6.68
CA THR A 73 -3.26 13.04 -6.28
C THR A 73 -3.11 13.15 -4.76
N TYR A 74 -2.45 12.15 -4.17
CA TYR A 74 -2.00 12.12 -2.77
C TYR A 74 -0.48 12.20 -2.74
N ARG A 75 0.07 12.98 -1.81
CA ARG A 75 1.50 13.26 -1.67
C ARG A 75 1.91 13.14 -0.21
N LYS A 76 3.22 13.23 0.06
CA LYS A 76 3.78 13.23 1.42
C LYS A 76 2.94 14.06 2.41
N GLY A 77 2.47 13.40 3.47
CA GLY A 77 1.62 14.00 4.52
C GLY A 77 0.12 13.78 4.33
N ASP A 78 -0.32 13.40 3.12
CA ASP A 78 -1.71 13.07 2.86
C ASP A 78 -2.04 11.65 3.33
N TYR A 79 -3.33 11.44 3.59
CA TYR A 79 -3.92 10.12 3.78
C TYR A 79 -5.12 9.93 2.87
N TYR A 80 -5.46 8.66 2.63
CA TYR A 80 -6.67 8.26 1.92
C TYR A 80 -7.40 7.17 2.69
N PHE A 81 -8.71 7.10 2.50
CA PHE A 81 -9.55 6.03 3.02
C PHE A 81 -10.35 5.42 1.88
N ILE A 82 -10.26 4.10 1.76
CA ILE A 82 -11.01 3.29 0.81
C ILE A 82 -11.98 2.45 1.65
N PRO A 83 -13.29 2.73 1.61
CA PRO A 83 -14.27 1.93 2.33
C PRO A 83 -14.34 0.49 1.80
N GLU A 84 -14.83 -0.43 2.63
CA GLU A 84 -15.03 -1.82 2.24
C GLU A 84 -15.91 -1.94 0.98
N GLY A 85 -15.47 -2.79 0.05
CA GLY A 85 -16.18 -3.08 -1.19
C GLY A 85 -16.16 -1.95 -2.22
N VAL A 86 -15.62 -0.78 -1.89
CA VAL A 86 -15.52 0.35 -2.82
C VAL A 86 -14.40 0.09 -3.81
N LYS A 87 -14.77 0.04 -5.09
CA LYS A 87 -13.82 -0.09 -6.17
C LYS A 87 -12.89 1.11 -6.23
N HIS A 88 -11.62 0.87 -6.50
CA HIS A 88 -10.64 1.91 -6.69
C HIS A 88 -9.59 1.47 -7.70
N THR A 89 -8.99 2.45 -8.35
CA THR A 89 -7.95 2.31 -9.37
C THR A 89 -6.99 3.48 -9.24
N GLY A 90 -5.81 3.38 -9.86
CA GLY A 90 -4.89 4.50 -9.81
C GLY A 90 -3.57 4.30 -10.51
N ARG A 91 -2.69 5.28 -10.29
CA ARG A 91 -1.30 5.24 -10.73
C ARG A 91 -0.40 5.49 -9.54
N ILE A 92 0.47 4.52 -9.29
CA ILE A 92 1.53 4.60 -8.30
C ILE A 92 2.79 5.07 -9.02
N TYR A 93 3.43 6.11 -8.51
CA TYR A 93 4.66 6.63 -9.10
C TYR A 93 5.89 6.05 -8.40
N ALA A 94 6.98 5.87 -9.15
CA ALA A 94 8.25 5.45 -8.61
C ALA A 94 8.72 6.38 -7.49
N GLY A 95 9.27 5.80 -6.43
CA GLY A 95 9.69 6.50 -5.22
C GLY A 95 8.57 6.71 -4.19
N LEU A 96 7.34 6.21 -4.44
CA LEU A 96 6.28 6.21 -3.43
C LEU A 96 6.67 5.36 -2.22
N MET A 97 6.41 5.90 -1.04
CA MET A 97 6.41 5.16 0.22
C MET A 97 5.09 5.39 0.96
N VAL A 98 4.44 4.31 1.37
CA VAL A 98 3.17 4.36 2.12
C VAL A 98 3.20 3.41 3.31
N MET A 99 2.38 3.74 4.31
CA MET A 99 1.87 2.77 5.27
C MET A 99 0.39 2.60 5.01
N ASP A 100 -0.04 1.35 4.80
CA ASP A 100 -1.45 1.00 4.65
C ASP A 100 -1.89 0.10 5.79
N HIS A 101 -3.01 0.44 6.41
CA HIS A 101 -3.73 -0.40 7.36
C HIS A 101 -4.95 -1.01 6.65
N PHE A 102 -4.99 -2.33 6.57
CA PHE A 102 -6.12 -3.08 6.04
C PHE A 102 -6.91 -3.70 7.19
N ASP A 103 -8.24 -3.51 7.19
CA ASP A 103 -9.16 -4.26 8.06
C ASP A 103 -9.42 -5.66 7.49
N GLN A 104 -8.34 -6.34 7.12
CA GLN A 104 -8.32 -7.63 6.46
C GLN A 104 -7.06 -8.40 6.88
N PRO A 105 -7.19 -9.48 7.68
CA PRO A 105 -6.02 -10.18 8.22
C PRO A 105 -5.32 -11.06 7.19
N ASP A 106 -5.96 -11.35 6.06
CA ASP A 106 -5.53 -12.25 5.00
C ASP A 106 -5.28 -11.54 3.66
N ARG A 107 -5.09 -10.21 3.68
CA ARG A 107 -4.91 -9.41 2.45
C ARG A 107 -3.66 -9.83 1.68
N TYR A 108 -2.54 -10.00 2.37
CA TYR A 108 -1.27 -10.47 1.81
C TYR A 108 -0.64 -11.59 2.65
N GLY A 109 -0.01 -12.54 1.97
CA GLY A 109 0.81 -13.57 2.62
C GLY A 109 2.21 -13.05 2.96
N VAL A 110 2.95 -13.82 3.76
CA VAL A 110 4.39 -13.62 3.93
C VAL A 110 5.11 -14.26 2.74
N LYS A 111 6.04 -13.52 2.13
CA LYS A 111 6.88 -14.03 1.05
C LYS A 111 7.70 -15.22 1.55
N LYS A 112 7.56 -16.37 0.88
CA LYS A 112 8.35 -17.55 1.19
C LYS A 112 9.77 -17.36 0.65
N SER A 113 10.75 -17.68 1.48
CA SER A 113 12.17 -17.75 1.14
C SER A 113 12.45 -18.85 0.13
#